data_AF-A0A963L6M1-F1
#
_entry.id   AF-A0A963L6M1-F1
#
_cell.length_a   1.000
_cell.length_b   1.000
_cell.length_c   1.000
_cell.angle_alpha   90.00
_cell.angle_beta   90.00
_cell.angle_gamma   90.00
#
_symmetry.space_group_name_H-M   'P 1'
#
loop_
_entity.id
_entity.type
_entity.pdbx_description
1 polymer ?
#
loop_
_entity_poly.entity_id
_entity_poly.type
_entity_poly.pdbx_seq_one_letter_code
_entity_poly.pdbx_strand_id
1 'polypeptide(L)'
;VWRQRGRELSWMAFVMLFFFWMWMYQVRLLIALFLGRLSFATLEKFFNIVLYTPEGWLFLAVGHLVGAALALVLFSITVVSIPLLMERNYDFVTAMITSVKSVIASPVVMLGWGVFVTLAIIAASLPLFAGLLVILPILGHATWHIYKRAVVIRT
;
A
#
# COMPACT_ATOMS: atom_id res chain seq x y z
N VAL A 1 -23.85 -5.86 17.64
CA VAL A 1 -23.49 -4.97 16.50
C VAL A 1 -22.05 -4.46 16.59
N TRP A 2 -21.66 -3.68 17.62
CA TRP A 2 -20.27 -3.19 17.77
C TRP A 2 -19.19 -4.29 17.82
N ARG A 3 -19.46 -5.45 18.45
CA ARG A 3 -18.53 -6.60 18.48
C ARG A 3 -18.31 -7.28 17.12
N GLN A 4 -19.27 -7.18 16.18
CA GLN A 4 -19.12 -7.78 14.84
C GLN A 4 -18.26 -6.90 13.93
N ARG A 5 -18.46 -5.56 13.94
CA ARG A 5 -17.60 -4.61 13.22
C ARG A 5 -16.13 -4.72 13.61
N GLY A 6 -15.85 -4.90 14.91
CA GLY A 6 -14.48 -5.13 15.39
C GLY A 6 -13.83 -6.40 14.82
N ARG A 7 -14.61 -7.46 14.57
CA ARG A 7 -14.08 -8.74 14.06
C ARG A 7 -13.68 -8.65 12.58
N GLU A 8 -14.48 -8.01 11.74
CA GLU A 8 -14.18 -7.85 10.31
C GLU A 8 -12.99 -6.92 10.07
N LEU A 9 -12.84 -5.88 10.90
CA LEU A 9 -11.64 -5.02 10.88
C LEU A 9 -10.38 -5.79 11.29
N SER A 10 -10.47 -6.70 12.27
CA SER A 10 -9.33 -7.59 12.61
C SER A 10 -8.94 -8.51 11.46
N TRP A 11 -9.90 -9.02 10.67
CA TRP A 11 -9.59 -9.80 9.47
C TRP A 11 -8.90 -8.95 8.39
N MET A 12 -9.33 -7.71 8.19
CA MET A 12 -8.60 -6.78 7.31
C MET A 12 -7.17 -6.53 7.81
N ALA A 13 -6.98 -6.36 9.12
CA ALA A 13 -5.63 -6.22 9.68
C ALA A 13 -4.77 -7.46 9.40
N PHE A 14 -5.34 -8.67 9.47
CA PHE A 14 -4.66 -9.90 9.09
C PHE A 14 -4.27 -9.92 7.60
N VAL A 15 -5.16 -9.48 6.70
CA VAL A 15 -4.85 -9.33 5.27
C VAL A 15 -3.68 -8.36 5.08
N MET A 16 -3.68 -7.21 5.75
CA MET A 16 -2.57 -6.24 5.69
C MET A 16 -1.25 -6.86 6.17
N LEU A 17 -1.27 -7.61 7.27
CA LEU A 17 -0.10 -8.31 7.80
C LEU A 17 0.43 -9.36 6.84
N PHE A 18 -0.44 -10.09 6.14
CA PHE A 18 -0.05 -11.03 5.10
C PHE A 18 0.70 -10.34 3.96
N PHE A 19 0.20 -9.21 3.47
CA PHE A 19 0.88 -8.42 2.44
C PHE A 19 2.21 -7.85 2.94
N PHE A 20 2.28 -7.41 4.19
CA PHE A 20 3.53 -6.98 4.81
C PHE A 20 4.56 -8.12 4.86
N TRP A 21 4.15 -9.33 5.24
CA TRP A 21 5.03 -10.51 5.22
C TRP A 21 5.49 -10.90 3.82
N MET A 22 4.59 -10.86 2.84
CA MET A 22 4.94 -11.06 1.44
C MET A 22 5.97 -10.04 0.97
N TRP A 23 5.80 -8.76 1.31
CA TRP A 23 6.78 -7.72 1.03
C TRP A 23 8.15 -8.01 1.67
N MET A 24 8.18 -8.38 2.95
CA MET A 24 9.41 -8.75 3.66
C MET A 24 10.12 -9.94 3.00
N TYR A 25 9.38 -10.92 2.49
CA TYR A 25 9.94 -12.05 1.76
C TYR A 25 10.49 -11.63 0.39
N GLN A 26 9.77 -10.78 -0.35
CA GLN A 26 10.22 -10.23 -1.62
C GLN A 26 11.52 -9.45 -1.48
N VAL A 27 11.66 -8.59 -0.46
CA VAL A 27 12.90 -7.84 -0.22
C VAL A 27 14.08 -8.79 -0.02
N ARG A 28 13.92 -9.84 0.80
CA ARG A 28 14.98 -10.85 1.02
C ARG A 28 15.33 -11.60 -0.27
N LEU A 29 14.33 -11.99 -1.04
CA LEU A 29 14.54 -12.68 -2.32
C LEU A 29 15.29 -11.78 -3.31
N LEU A 30 14.90 -10.51 -3.45
CA LEU A 30 15.58 -9.56 -4.34
C LEU A 30 17.03 -9.32 -3.93
N ILE A 31 17.30 -9.17 -2.63
CA ILE A 31 18.66 -9.06 -2.11
C ILE A 31 19.47 -10.32 -2.47
N ALA A 32 18.90 -11.52 -2.27
CA ALA A 32 19.58 -12.77 -2.58
C ALA A 32 19.89 -12.94 -4.09
N LEU A 33 18.94 -12.58 -4.96
CA LEU A 33 19.09 -12.72 -6.41
C LEU A 33 20.09 -11.73 -7.01
N PHE A 34 20.02 -10.45 -6.62
CA PHE A 34 20.81 -9.39 -7.26
C PHE A 34 22.10 -9.07 -6.49
N LEU A 35 22.06 -9.13 -5.16
CA LEU A 35 23.16 -8.69 -4.31
C LEU A 35 23.80 -9.85 -3.52
N GLY A 36 23.30 -11.08 -3.64
CA GLY A 36 23.72 -12.22 -2.79
C GLY A 36 25.18 -12.64 -2.95
N ARG A 37 25.84 -12.24 -4.04
CA ARG A 37 27.28 -12.47 -4.26
C ARG A 37 28.15 -11.31 -3.79
N LEU A 38 27.55 -10.16 -3.47
CA LEU A 38 28.25 -8.96 -3.04
C LEU A 38 28.28 -8.92 -1.51
N SER A 39 29.46 -8.73 -0.94
CA SER A 39 29.60 -8.60 0.51
C SER A 39 29.47 -7.13 0.91
N PHE A 40 28.40 -6.80 1.62
CA PHE A 40 28.20 -5.51 2.25
C PHE A 40 27.95 -5.72 3.75
N ALA A 41 28.97 -5.42 4.56
CA ALA A 41 28.89 -5.50 6.02
C ALA A 41 28.48 -4.17 6.68
N THR A 42 28.44 -3.08 5.91
CA THR A 42 28.12 -1.72 6.40
C THR A 42 27.09 -1.06 5.50
N LEU A 43 26.31 -0.12 6.07
CA LEU A 43 25.32 0.66 5.33
C LEU A 43 25.97 1.48 4.19
N GLU A 44 27.16 2.04 4.43
CA GLU A 44 27.89 2.80 3.42
C GLU A 44 28.21 1.97 2.17
N LYS A 45 28.74 0.75 2.36
CA LYS A 45 29.02 -0.17 1.26
C LYS A 45 27.75 -0.58 0.52
N PHE A 46 26.66 -0.79 1.26
CA PHE A 46 25.36 -1.08 0.66
C PHE A 46 24.89 0.06 -0.26
N PHE A 47 24.92 1.31 0.20
CA PHE A 47 24.58 2.46 -0.63
C PHE A 47 25.51 2.61 -1.83
N ASN A 48 26.80 2.37 -1.66
CA ASN A 48 27.75 2.42 -2.77
C ASN A 48 27.40 1.40 -3.86
N ILE A 49 27.09 0.15 -3.47
CA ILE A 49 26.66 -0.89 -4.39
C ILE A 49 25.36 -0.51 -5.10
N VAL A 50 24.33 -0.16 -4.32
CA VAL A 50 22.98 0.09 -4.83
C VAL A 50 22.93 1.28 -5.79
N LEU A 51 23.71 2.32 -5.53
CA LEU A 51 23.69 3.57 -6.31
C LEU A 51 24.67 3.59 -7.48
N TYR A 52 25.77 2.84 -7.42
CA TYR A 52 26.85 2.95 -8.40
C TYR A 52 27.17 1.67 -9.17
N THR A 53 26.50 0.53 -8.90
CA THR A 53 26.72 -0.71 -9.66
C THR A 53 25.52 -1.12 -10.50
N PRO A 54 25.75 -1.82 -11.63
CA PRO A 54 24.67 -2.36 -12.46
C PRO A 54 23.74 -3.31 -11.71
N GLU A 55 24.26 -4.14 -10.81
CA GLU A 55 23.48 -5.05 -9.96
C GLU A 55 22.57 -4.27 -9.01
N GLY A 56 23.08 -3.17 -8.45
CA GLY A 56 22.33 -2.24 -7.63
C GLY A 56 21.16 -1.61 -8.39
N TRP A 57 21.39 -1.16 -9.63
CA TRP A 57 20.33 -0.58 -10.46
C TRP A 57 19.29 -1.61 -10.88
N LEU A 58 19.69 -2.83 -11.22
CA LEU A 58 18.75 -3.92 -11.50
C LEU A 58 17.93 -4.27 -10.27
N PHE A 59 18.56 -4.35 -9.09
CA PHE A 59 17.87 -4.54 -7.81
C PHE A 59 16.82 -3.44 -7.57
N LEU A 60 17.18 -2.17 -7.79
CA LEU A 60 16.24 -1.05 -7.65
C LEU A 60 15.11 -1.13 -8.67
N ALA A 61 15.40 -1.31 -9.95
CA ALA A 61 14.39 -1.32 -11.01
C ALA A 61 13.37 -2.45 -10.81
N VAL A 62 13.85 -3.68 -10.60
CA VAL A 62 12.99 -4.85 -10.36
C VAL A 62 12.25 -4.71 -9.02
N GLY A 63 12.92 -4.21 -7.99
CA GLY A 63 12.30 -3.94 -6.69
C GLY A 63 11.15 -2.94 -6.78
N HIS A 64 11.29 -1.86 -7.55
CA HIS A 64 10.21 -0.90 -7.78
C HIS A 64 9.05 -1.50 -8.57
N LEU A 65 9.31 -2.31 -9.60
CA LEU A 65 8.25 -2.97 -10.38
C LEU A 65 7.45 -3.96 -9.52
N VAL A 66 8.15 -4.82 -8.78
CA VAL A 66 7.53 -5.82 -7.90
C VAL A 66 6.77 -5.11 -6.76
N GLY A 67 7.37 -4.08 -6.16
CA GLY A 67 6.72 -3.27 -5.13
C GLY A 67 5.49 -2.53 -5.64
N ALA A 68 5.54 -1.96 -6.85
CA ALA A 68 4.40 -1.28 -7.48
C ALA A 68 3.25 -2.26 -7.76
N ALA A 69 3.55 -3.47 -8.23
CA ALA A 69 2.53 -4.50 -8.42
C ALA A 69 1.88 -4.90 -7.09
N LEU A 70 2.69 -5.11 -6.05
CA LEU A 70 2.19 -5.43 -4.70
C LEU A 70 1.33 -4.31 -4.12
N ALA A 71 1.80 -3.06 -4.23
CA ALA A 71 1.08 -1.87 -3.78
C ALA A 71 -0.24 -1.69 -4.53
N LEU A 72 -0.27 -1.95 -5.84
CA LEU A 72 -1.49 -1.88 -6.65
C LEU A 72 -2.54 -2.87 -6.16
N VAL A 73 -2.14 -4.12 -5.90
CA VAL A 73 -3.05 -5.15 -5.38
C VAL A 73 -3.57 -4.73 -4.00
N LEU A 74 -2.66 -4.35 -3.10
CA LEU A 74 -3.01 -3.93 -1.74
C LEU A 74 -3.94 -2.72 -1.74
N PHE A 75 -3.65 -1.69 -2.54
CA PHE A 75 -4.49 -0.52 -2.71
C PHE A 75 -5.88 -0.91 -3.21
N SER A 76 -5.95 -1.77 -4.24
CA SER A 76 -7.21 -2.19 -4.85
C SER A 76 -8.15 -2.90 -3.87
N ILE A 77 -7.60 -3.67 -2.93
CA ILE A 77 -8.40 -4.39 -1.92
C ILE A 77 -8.65 -3.60 -0.64
N THR A 78 -8.09 -2.39 -0.46
CA THR A 78 -8.19 -1.64 0.81
C THR A 78 -8.86 -0.29 0.69
N VAL A 79 -8.67 0.43 -0.42
CA VAL A 79 -9.03 1.86 -0.55
C VAL A 79 -10.50 2.15 -0.22
N VAL A 80 -11.40 1.23 -0.55
CA VAL A 80 -12.84 1.33 -0.23
C VAL A 80 -13.25 0.36 0.88
N SER A 81 -12.53 -0.74 1.10
CA SER A 81 -12.95 -1.78 2.05
C SER A 81 -12.95 -1.30 3.50
N ILE A 82 -11.93 -0.56 3.91
CA ILE A 82 -11.83 -0.02 5.28
C ILE A 82 -12.98 0.95 5.59
N PRO A 83 -13.23 2.02 4.82
CA PRO A 83 -14.33 2.93 5.12
C PRO A 83 -15.70 2.25 5.02
N LEU A 84 -15.87 1.30 4.10
CA LEU A 84 -17.11 0.51 3.98
C LEU A 84 -17.39 -0.34 5.23
N LEU A 85 -16.38 -1.02 5.77
CA LEU A 85 -16.51 -1.80 7.02
C LEU A 85 -16.73 -0.93 8.26
N MET A 86 -16.23 0.31 8.24
CA MET A 86 -16.48 1.27 9.31
C MET A 86 -17.91 1.82 9.27
N GLU A 87 -18.47 2.07 8.09
CA GLU A 87 -19.84 2.60 7.93
C GLU A 87 -20.90 1.50 8.06
N ARG A 88 -20.65 0.31 7.51
CA ARG A 88 -21.65 -0.74 7.27
C ARG A 88 -21.23 -2.08 7.87
N ASN A 89 -22.21 -2.96 8.09
CA ASN A 89 -21.99 -4.31 8.62
C ASN A 89 -21.83 -5.32 7.47
N TYR A 90 -20.85 -5.12 6.59
CA TYR A 90 -20.48 -6.12 5.58
C TYR A 90 -19.37 -7.03 6.10
N ASP A 91 -19.25 -8.23 5.54
CA ASP A 91 -18.07 -9.08 5.76
C ASP A 91 -16.85 -8.53 4.99
N PHE A 92 -15.65 -8.84 5.49
CA PHE A 92 -14.42 -8.30 4.92
C PHE A 92 -14.18 -8.73 3.47
N VAL A 93 -14.64 -9.91 3.04
CA VAL A 93 -14.46 -10.41 1.66
C VAL A 93 -15.32 -9.60 0.70
N THR A 94 -16.60 -9.40 1.01
CA THR A 94 -17.50 -8.54 0.23
C THR A 94 -16.96 -7.12 0.15
N ALA A 95 -16.38 -6.61 1.23
CA ALA A 95 -15.76 -5.28 1.23
C ALA A 95 -14.55 -5.20 0.29
N MET A 96 -13.67 -6.21 0.27
CA MET A 96 -12.54 -6.29 -0.67
C MET A 96 -13.01 -6.37 -2.13
N ILE A 97 -13.99 -7.22 -2.42
CA ILE A 97 -14.55 -7.34 -3.78
C ILE A 97 -15.15 -6.01 -4.24
N THR A 98 -15.85 -5.30 -3.35
CA THR A 98 -16.42 -3.98 -3.65
C THR A 98 -15.34 -2.95 -3.94
N SER A 99 -14.22 -3.00 -3.21
CA SER A 99 -13.08 -2.12 -3.45
C SER A 99 -12.43 -2.37 -4.81
N VAL A 100 -12.17 -3.64 -5.15
CA VAL A 100 -11.61 -4.00 -6.46
C VAL A 100 -12.55 -3.57 -7.59
N LYS A 101 -13.86 -3.81 -7.46
CA LYS A 101 -14.86 -3.34 -8.43
C LYS A 101 -14.86 -1.82 -8.58
N SER A 102 -14.69 -1.08 -7.48
CA SER A 102 -14.62 0.38 -7.50
C SER A 102 -13.37 0.88 -8.25
N VAL A 103 -12.23 0.22 -8.08
CA VAL A 103 -11.00 0.53 -8.83
C VAL A 103 -11.16 0.23 -10.32
N ILE A 104 -11.72 -0.92 -10.67
CA ILE A 104 -11.92 -1.34 -12.07
C ILE A 104 -12.97 -0.46 -12.77
N ALA A 105 -13.99 0.02 -12.06
CA ALA A 105 -15.02 0.90 -12.62
C ALA A 105 -14.50 2.29 -12.99
N SER A 106 -13.40 2.75 -12.37
CA SER A 106 -12.82 4.09 -12.61
C SER A 106 -11.30 4.09 -12.45
N PRO A 107 -10.57 3.35 -13.31
CA PRO A 107 -9.16 3.05 -13.09
C PRO A 107 -8.29 4.31 -13.18
N VAL A 108 -8.57 5.21 -14.12
CA VAL A 108 -7.81 6.46 -14.27
C VAL A 108 -7.85 7.31 -12.99
N VAL A 109 -9.05 7.49 -12.42
CA VAL A 109 -9.24 8.28 -11.20
C VAL A 109 -8.59 7.58 -10.00
N MET A 110 -8.79 6.27 -9.86
CA MET A 110 -8.32 5.51 -8.72
C MET A 110 -6.82 5.31 -8.71
N LEU A 111 -6.21 5.06 -9.87
CA LEU A 111 -4.75 5.00 -10.02
C LEU A 111 -4.13 6.40 -9.85
N GLY A 112 -4.76 7.44 -10.40
CA GLY A 112 -4.34 8.82 -10.16
C GLY A 112 -4.35 9.17 -8.67
N TRP A 113 -5.38 8.74 -7.95
CA TRP A 113 -5.43 8.87 -6.49
C TRP A 113 -4.31 8.09 -5.80
N GLY A 114 -4.09 6.82 -6.18
CA GLY A 114 -2.99 6.01 -5.65
C GLY A 114 -1.63 6.68 -5.83
N VAL A 115 -1.34 7.20 -7.03
CA VAL A 115 -0.10 7.95 -7.32
C VAL A 115 -0.01 9.21 -6.46
N PHE A 116 -1.09 9.97 -6.32
CA PHE A 116 -1.13 11.16 -5.46
C PHE A 116 -0.82 10.79 -3.99
N VAL A 117 -1.44 9.73 -3.46
CA VAL A 117 -1.16 9.22 -2.11
C VAL A 117 0.33 8.88 -1.96
N THR A 118 0.91 8.15 -2.91
CA THR A 118 2.34 7.79 -2.88
C THR A 118 3.23 9.03 -2.84
N LEU A 119 3.01 9.99 -3.74
CA LEU A 119 3.82 11.22 -3.80
C LEU A 119 3.66 12.08 -2.54
N ALA A 120 2.44 12.19 -2.03
CA ALA A 120 2.14 12.93 -0.81
C ALA A 120 2.83 12.31 0.43
N ILE A 121 2.83 10.98 0.55
CA ILE A 121 3.53 10.26 1.62
C ILE A 121 5.05 10.45 1.51
N ILE A 122 5.61 10.37 0.30
CA ILE A 122 7.05 10.59 0.06
C ILE A 122 7.43 12.01 0.49
N ALA A 123 6.69 13.02 0.00
CA ALA A 123 6.94 14.42 0.34
C ALA A 123 6.81 14.70 1.86
N ALA A 124 5.79 14.13 2.50
CA ALA A 124 5.55 14.27 3.94
C ALA A 124 6.56 13.51 4.81
N SER A 125 7.28 12.54 4.24
CA SER A 125 8.34 11.80 4.93
C SER A 125 9.67 12.56 4.98
N LEU A 126 9.91 13.49 4.04
CA LEU A 126 11.15 14.29 3.96
C LEU A 126 11.50 15.05 5.26
N PRO A 127 10.56 15.72 5.97
CA PRO A 127 10.85 16.39 7.24
C PRO A 127 10.91 15.39 8.41
N LEU A 128 11.76 14.37 8.32
CA LEU A 128 11.91 13.31 9.34
C LEU A 128 10.57 12.70 9.75
N PHE A 129 9.69 12.43 8.78
CA PHE A 129 8.34 11.89 8.98
C PHE A 129 7.36 12.80 9.75
N ALA A 130 7.74 14.02 10.14
CA ALA A 130 6.84 14.94 10.86
C ALA A 130 5.59 15.31 10.04
N GLY A 131 5.72 15.38 8.71
CA GLY A 131 4.61 15.67 7.80
C GLY A 131 3.52 14.59 7.81
N LEU A 132 3.84 13.36 8.24
CA LEU A 132 2.86 12.27 8.36
C LEU A 132 1.73 12.58 9.34
N LEU A 133 2.01 13.36 10.39
CA LEU A 133 0.99 13.79 11.37
C LEU A 133 -0.13 14.61 10.73
N VAL A 134 0.19 15.33 9.65
CA VAL A 134 -0.75 16.20 8.94
C VAL A 134 -1.35 15.50 7.73
N ILE A 135 -0.52 14.84 6.90
CA ILE A 135 -1.00 14.26 5.65
C ILE A 135 -1.89 13.03 5.87
N LEU A 136 -1.63 12.22 6.91
CA LEU A 136 -2.42 11.00 7.15
C LEU A 136 -3.90 11.30 7.45
N PRO A 137 -4.25 12.24 8.36
CA PRO A 137 -5.65 12.65 8.55
C PRO A 137 -6.30 13.20 7.27
N ILE A 138 -5.56 14.00 6.49
CA ILE A 138 -6.08 14.60 5.24
C ILE A 138 -6.37 13.52 4.22
N LEU A 139 -5.44 12.59 4.00
CA LEU A 139 -5.61 11.49 3.06
C LEU A 139 -6.73 10.54 3.49
N GLY A 140 -6.87 10.28 4.79
CA GLY A 140 -7.98 9.50 5.34
C GLY A 140 -9.33 10.14 5.03
N HIS A 141 -9.46 11.45 5.28
CA HIS A 141 -10.68 12.19 4.98
C HIS A 141 -10.96 12.27 3.47
N ALA A 142 -9.95 12.53 2.65
CA ALA A 142 -10.10 12.56 1.19
C ALA A 142 -10.51 11.18 0.63
N THR A 143 -9.90 10.11 1.12
CA THR A 143 -10.25 8.73 0.74
C THR A 143 -11.69 8.39 1.14
N TRP A 144 -12.16 8.88 2.28
CA TRP A 144 -13.57 8.75 2.67
C TRP A 144 -14.51 9.41 1.64
N HIS A 145 -14.20 10.62 1.19
CA HIS A 145 -15.01 11.29 0.15
C HIS A 145 -14.99 10.55 -1.18
N ILE A 146 -13.85 10.00 -1.58
CA ILE A 146 -13.74 9.15 -2.78
C ILE A 146 -14.62 7.91 -2.62
N TYR A 147 -14.56 7.24 -1.46
CA TYR A 147 -15.41 6.09 -1.14
C TYR A 147 -16.91 6.43 -1.26
N LYS A 148 -17.37 7.54 -0.66
CA LYS A 148 -18.77 7.97 -0.70
C LYS A 148 -19.25 8.25 -2.12
N ARG A 149 -18.37 8.67 -3.03
CA ARG A 149 -18.66 8.90 -4.45
C ARG A 149 -18.61 7.61 -5.27
N ALA A 150 -17.69 6.71 -4.96
CA ALA A 150 -17.47 5.48 -5.71
C ALA A 150 -18.54 4.41 -5.42
N VAL A 151 -19.08 4.37 -4.20
CA VAL A 151 -20.10 3.41 -3.79
C VAL A 151 -21.46 4.11 -3.73
N VAL A 152 -22.36 3.77 -4.64
CA VAL A 152 -23.75 4.27 -4.61
C VAL A 152 -24.46 3.66 -3.40
N ILE A 153 -24.65 4.46 -2.37
CA ILE A 153 -25.38 4.08 -1.16
C ILE A 153 -26.86 4.05 -1.50
N ARG A 154 -27.41 2.87 -1.77
CA ARG A 154 -28.86 2.67 -1.70
C ARG A 154 -29.24 2.62 -0.22
N THR A 155 -29.83 3.70 0.28
CA THR A 155 -30.49 3.80 1.59
C THR A 155 -31.70 2.91 1.67
#